data_AF-A0A6M2AAD3-F1
#
_entry.id   AF-A0A6M2AAD3-F1
#
_cell.length_a   1.000
_cell.length_b   1.000
_cell.length_c   1.000
_cell.angle_alpha   90.00
_cell.angle_beta   90.00
_cell.angle_gamma   90.00
#
_symmetry.space_group_name_H-M   'P 1'
#
loop_
_entity.id
_entity.type
_entity.pdbx_description
1 polymer ?
#
loop_
_entity_poly.entity_id
_entity_poly.type
_entity_poly.pdbx_seq_one_letter_code
_entity_poly.pdbx_strand_id
1 'polypeptide(L)'
;IMGVIDSFREYREEMLKALDHPDLPLHNNASERDIREFVKRRKISGSTKSEKGRKFRDGLASIKKTCFRLGLSFWEYSSASFQGKPPDLAQLVRARYHDTPLP
;
A
#
# COMPACT_ATOMS: atom_id res chain seq x y z
N ILE A 1 21.48 -18.36 13.07
CA ILE A 1 22.40 -17.20 13.24
C ILE A 1 23.23 -16.98 11.96
N MET A 2 23.92 -18.00 11.44
CA MET A 2 24.73 -17.85 10.20
C MET A 2 23.95 -17.27 9.00
N GLY A 3 22.80 -17.84 8.65
CA GLY A 3 22.02 -17.37 7.49
C GLY A 3 21.47 -15.94 7.59
N VAL A 4 21.34 -15.37 8.80
CA VAL A 4 20.95 -13.96 8.97
C VAL A 4 22.13 -13.05 8.65
N ILE A 5 23.33 -13.44 9.08
CA ILE A 5 24.57 -12.70 8.82
C ILE A 5 24.90 -12.75 7.32
N ASP A 6 24.71 -13.90 6.68
CA ASP A 6 24.93 -14.06 5.24
C ASP A 6 23.98 -13.18 4.42
N SER A 7 22.68 -13.16 4.79
CA SER A 7 21.70 -12.27 4.16
C SER A 7 22.05 -10.79 4.38
N PHE A 8 22.47 -10.40 5.58
CA PHE A 8 22.90 -9.02 5.82
C PHE A 8 24.11 -8.62 4.97
N ARG A 9 25.06 -9.53 4.75
CA ARG A 9 26.21 -9.29 3.86
C ARG A 9 25.77 -9.12 2.40
N GLU A 10 24.84 -9.93 1.94
CA GLU A 10 24.35 -9.92 0.55
C GLU A 10 23.56 -8.64 0.24
N TYR A 11 22.68 -8.19 1.15
CA TYR A 11 21.79 -7.04 0.96
C TYR A 11 22.24 -5.77 1.70
N ARG A 12 23.52 -5.70 2.11
CA ARG A 12 24.05 -4.62 2.96
C ARG A 12 23.71 -3.22 2.46
N GLU A 13 23.99 -2.95 1.19
CA GLU A 13 23.81 -1.63 0.58
C GLU A 13 22.34 -1.22 0.57
N GLU A 14 21.41 -2.15 0.30
CA GLU A 14 19.97 -1.88 0.31
C GLU A 14 19.45 -1.64 1.73
N MET A 15 19.90 -2.43 2.71
CA MET A 15 19.48 -2.29 4.12
C MET A 15 19.98 -0.98 4.75
N LEU A 16 21.15 -0.49 4.34
CA LEU A 16 21.76 0.74 4.87
C LEU A 16 21.34 2.01 4.14
N LYS A 17 20.64 1.91 3.00
CA LYS A 17 20.18 3.06 2.20
C LYS A 17 19.29 4.06 2.97
N ALA A 18 18.60 3.59 4.02
CA ALA A 18 17.82 4.47 4.87
C ALA A 18 18.68 5.50 5.63
N LEU A 19 19.98 5.24 5.83
CA LEU A 19 20.91 6.19 6.46
C LEU A 19 21.23 7.40 5.57
N ASP A 20 21.10 7.26 4.25
CA ASP A 20 21.26 8.37 3.30
C ASP A 20 20.05 9.32 3.29
N HIS A 21 18.94 8.91 3.93
CA HIS A 21 17.67 9.64 3.95
C HIS A 21 17.14 9.72 5.39
N PRO A 22 17.74 10.55 6.26
CA PRO A 22 17.43 10.59 7.69
C PRO A 22 15.97 10.99 7.99
N ASP A 23 15.30 11.67 7.06
CA ASP A 23 13.90 12.08 7.18
C ASP A 23 12.93 10.89 7.03
N LEU A 24 13.41 9.76 6.48
CA LEU A 24 12.63 8.54 6.34
C LEU A 24 12.72 7.67 7.61
N PRO A 25 11.61 7.05 8.06
CA PRO A 25 11.66 6.16 9.20
C PRO A 25 12.55 4.93 8.96
N LEU A 26 13.41 4.60 9.93
CA LEU A 26 14.24 3.37 9.95
C LEU A 26 13.43 2.08 10.19
N HIS A 27 12.10 2.17 10.26
CA HIS A 27 11.21 1.05 10.49
C HIS A 27 10.17 0.90 9.36
N ASN A 28 9.71 -0.32 9.13
CA ASN A 28 8.72 -0.66 8.11
C ASN A 28 7.26 -0.63 8.64
N ASN A 29 6.99 -0.09 9.83
CA ASN A 29 5.69 -0.14 10.52
C ASN A 29 4.49 0.23 9.64
N ALA A 30 4.63 1.27 8.80
CA ALA A 30 3.58 1.70 7.88
C ALA A 30 3.29 0.61 6.83
N SER A 31 4.33 0.05 6.22
CA SER A 31 4.26 -1.05 5.26
C SER A 31 3.67 -2.34 5.88
N GLU A 32 4.01 -2.65 7.13
CA GLU A 32 3.44 -3.81 7.84
C GLU A 32 1.95 -3.62 8.14
N ARG A 33 1.57 -2.43 8.62
CA ARG A 33 0.17 -2.07 8.82
C ARG A 33 -0.61 -2.17 7.52
N ASP A 34 0.03 -1.76 6.44
CA ASP A 34 -0.54 -1.74 5.11
C ASP A 34 -0.87 -3.15 4.56
N ILE A 35 0.01 -4.13 4.78
CA ILE A 35 -0.20 -5.51 4.31
C ILE A 35 -1.07 -6.33 5.28
N ARG A 36 -1.22 -5.90 6.53
CA ARG A 36 -1.93 -6.63 7.58
C ARG A 36 -3.38 -6.95 7.22
N GLU A 37 -4.10 -6.04 6.55
CA GLU A 37 -5.48 -6.30 6.09
C GLU A 37 -5.52 -7.50 5.13
N PHE A 38 -4.59 -7.56 4.18
CA PHE A 38 -4.48 -8.67 3.22
C PHE A 38 -4.16 -10.00 3.91
N VAL A 39 -3.20 -9.99 4.84
CA VAL A 39 -2.82 -11.20 5.60
C VAL A 39 -3.98 -11.71 6.45
N LYS A 40 -4.69 -10.81 7.16
CA LYS A 40 -5.88 -11.17 7.94
C LYS A 40 -6.97 -11.76 7.04
N ARG A 41 -7.26 -11.12 5.90
CA ARG A 41 -8.27 -11.61 4.95
C ARG A 41 -7.92 -12.98 4.40
N ARG A 42 -6.66 -13.23 4.07
CA ARG A 42 -6.17 -14.54 3.62
C ARG A 42 -6.27 -15.59 4.72
N LYS A 43 -6.02 -15.22 5.98
CA LYS A 43 -6.14 -16.14 7.13
C LYS A 43 -7.59 -16.58 7.36
N ILE A 44 -8.56 -15.66 7.20
CA ILE A 44 -9.98 -15.93 7.45
C ILE A 44 -10.66 -16.58 6.24
N SER A 45 -10.40 -16.07 5.03
CA SER A 45 -11.15 -16.43 3.82
C SER A 45 -10.36 -17.31 2.84
N GLY A 46 -9.12 -17.68 3.18
CA GLY A 46 -8.22 -18.40 2.29
C GLY A 46 -7.74 -17.56 1.09
N SER A 47 -7.07 -18.24 0.16
CA SER A 47 -6.59 -17.64 -1.08
C SER A 47 -7.70 -17.55 -2.14
N THR A 48 -7.40 -16.92 -3.28
CA THR A 48 -8.28 -16.89 -4.45
C THR A 48 -8.09 -18.13 -5.31
N LYS A 49 -9.19 -18.69 -5.84
CA LYS A 49 -9.18 -19.85 -6.73
C LYS A 49 -8.76 -19.54 -8.18
N SER A 50 -8.72 -18.26 -8.56
CA SER A 50 -8.35 -17.83 -9.91
C SER A 50 -7.54 -16.54 -9.90
N GLU A 51 -6.72 -16.36 -10.93
CA GLU A 51 -5.94 -15.14 -11.12
C GLU A 51 -6.83 -13.92 -11.33
N LYS A 52 -7.93 -14.06 -12.08
CA LYS A 52 -8.91 -12.99 -12.28
C LYS A 52 -9.51 -12.53 -10.94
N GLY A 53 -9.88 -13.47 -10.08
CA GLY A 53 -10.41 -13.15 -8.76
C GLY A 53 -9.37 -12.48 -7.84
N ARG A 54 -8.09 -12.88 -7.95
CA ARG A 54 -6.97 -12.22 -7.27
C ARG A 54 -6.84 -10.76 -7.71
N LYS A 55 -6.71 -10.51 -9.02
CA LYS A 55 -6.55 -9.17 -9.60
C LYS A 55 -7.72 -8.25 -9.21
N PHE A 56 -8.96 -8.75 -9.27
CA PHE A 56 -10.14 -7.99 -8.87
C PHE A 56 -10.10 -7.62 -7.38
N ARG A 57 -9.83 -8.59 -6.50
CA ARG A 57 -9.74 -8.34 -5.04
C ARG A 57 -8.63 -7.33 -4.72
N ASP A 58 -7.46 -7.48 -5.33
CA ASP A 58 -6.31 -6.62 -5.08
C ASP A 58 -6.58 -5.19 -5.60
N GLY A 59 -7.22 -5.06 -6.75
CA GLY A 59 -7.67 -3.77 -7.29
C GLY A 59 -8.66 -3.06 -6.37
N LEU A 60 -9.70 -3.76 -5.89
CA LEU A 60 -10.66 -3.19 -4.94
C LEU A 60 -10.01 -2.80 -3.61
N ALA A 61 -9.11 -3.62 -3.08
CA ALA A 61 -8.39 -3.32 -1.85
C ALA A 61 -7.52 -2.05 -2.01
N SER A 62 -6.83 -1.92 -3.15
CA SER A 62 -6.05 -0.73 -3.49
C SER A 62 -6.93 0.52 -3.55
N ILE A 63 -8.03 0.48 -4.30
CA ILE A 63 -8.99 1.60 -4.43
C ILE A 63 -9.54 2.02 -3.07
N LYS A 64 -10.03 1.07 -2.27
CA LYS A 64 -10.58 1.32 -0.93
C LYS A 64 -9.56 2.03 -0.05
N LYS A 65 -8.31 1.56 -0.09
CA LYS A 65 -7.24 2.11 0.72
C LYS A 65 -6.81 3.51 0.29
N THR A 66 -6.79 3.76 -1.02
CA THR A 66 -6.56 5.10 -1.56
C THR A 66 -7.67 6.06 -1.14
N CYS A 67 -8.94 5.65 -1.21
CA CYS A 67 -10.06 6.45 -0.71
C CYS A 67 -9.86 6.79 0.78
N PHE A 68 -9.53 5.80 1.61
CA PHE A 68 -9.29 6.02 3.04
C PHE A 68 -8.13 7.00 3.31
N ARG A 69 -7.02 6.90 2.58
CA ARG A 69 -5.87 7.83 2.71
C ARG A 69 -6.19 9.25 2.28
N LEU A 70 -7.11 9.41 1.32
CA LEU A 70 -7.60 10.71 0.85
C LEU A 70 -8.76 11.27 1.70
N GLY A 71 -9.26 10.52 2.70
CA GLY A 71 -10.43 10.92 3.49
C GLY A 71 -11.76 10.78 2.75
N LEU A 72 -11.81 9.98 1.67
CA LEU A 72 -13.02 9.73 0.88
C LEU A 72 -13.75 8.48 1.34
N SER A 73 -15.08 8.49 1.26
CA SER A 73 -15.88 7.29 1.41
C SER A 73 -15.70 6.36 0.20
N PHE A 74 -15.25 5.14 0.46
CA PHE A 74 -15.18 4.11 -0.59
C PHE A 74 -16.54 3.81 -1.22
N TRP A 75 -17.63 3.89 -0.46
CA TRP A 75 -18.98 3.61 -0.98
C TRP A 75 -19.48 4.72 -1.90
N GLU A 76 -19.23 5.98 -1.54
CA GLU A 76 -19.57 7.12 -2.40
C GLU A 76 -18.73 7.09 -3.68
N TYR A 77 -17.43 6.82 -3.55
CA TYR A 77 -16.54 6.60 -4.71
C TYR A 77 -17.06 5.49 -5.63
N SER A 78 -17.46 4.35 -5.07
CA SER A 78 -17.96 3.21 -5.85
C SER A 78 -19.26 3.56 -6.57
N SER A 79 -20.19 4.24 -5.88
CA SER A 79 -21.45 4.70 -6.48
C SER A 79 -21.22 5.68 -7.62
N ALA A 80 -20.35 6.67 -7.42
CA ALA A 80 -19.95 7.62 -8.46
C ALA A 80 -19.26 6.92 -9.65
N SER A 81 -18.46 5.88 -9.39
CA SER A 81 -17.84 5.05 -10.43
C SER A 81 -18.90 4.35 -11.29
N PHE A 82 -19.93 3.76 -10.68
CA PHE A 82 -21.02 3.13 -11.42
C PHE A 82 -21.88 4.12 -12.20
N GLN A 83 -21.95 5.37 -11.75
CA GLN A 83 -22.60 6.47 -12.47
C GLN A 83 -21.71 7.08 -13.57
N GLY A 84 -20.49 6.57 -13.77
CA GLY A 84 -19.55 7.05 -14.78
C GLY A 84 -18.88 8.39 -14.45
N LYS A 85 -18.97 8.85 -13.19
CA LYS A 85 -18.39 10.13 -12.72
C LYS A 85 -17.51 9.95 -11.48
N PRO A 86 -16.56 9.00 -11.45
CA PRO A 86 -15.69 8.84 -10.30
C PRO A 86 -14.75 10.06 -10.16
N PRO A 87 -14.44 10.51 -8.94
CA PRO A 87 -13.33 11.43 -8.74
C PRO A 87 -12.00 10.76 -9.14
N ASP A 88 -11.10 11.49 -9.78
CA ASP A 88 -9.80 10.97 -10.21
C ASP A 88 -8.87 10.80 -9.00
N LEU A 89 -8.84 9.58 -8.45
CA LEU A 89 -7.98 9.26 -7.31
C LEU A 89 -6.49 9.51 -7.58
N ALA A 90 -6.03 9.34 -8.82
CA ALA A 90 -4.62 9.54 -9.15
C ALA A 90 -4.25 11.03 -9.09
N GLN A 91 -5.11 11.91 -9.61
CA GLN A 91 -4.94 13.35 -9.46
C GLN A 91 -4.99 13.78 -8.00
N LEU A 92 -5.94 13.26 -7.22
CA LEU A 92 -6.07 13.59 -5.81
C LEU A 92 -4.86 13.14 -4.98
N VAL A 93 -4.31 11.96 -5.26
CA VAL A 93 -3.05 11.50 -4.65
C VAL A 93 -1.90 12.44 -5.00
N ARG A 94 -1.78 12.84 -6.28
CA ARG A 94 -0.71 13.75 -6.70
C ARG A 94 -0.82 15.10 -5.97
N ALA A 95 -1.99 15.71 -5.96
CA ALA A 95 -2.22 16.98 -5.26
C ALA A 95 -1.92 16.87 -3.75
N ARG A 96 -2.22 15.74 -3.12
CA ARG A 96 -1.96 15.57 -1.68
C ARG A 96 -0.48 15.39 -1.34
N TYR A 97 0.26 14.64 -2.15
CA TYR A 97 1.62 14.18 -1.78
C TYR A 97 2.75 14.85 -2.56
N HIS A 98 2.49 15.54 -3.68
CA HIS A 98 3.51 16.33 -4.39
C HIS A 98 3.55 17.80 -3.96
N ASP A 99 2.43 18.37 -3.51
CA ASP A 99 2.36 19.79 -3.09
C ASP A 99 2.64 19.99 -1.59
N THR A 100 2.78 18.91 -0.83
CA THR A 100 3.23 18.98 0.57
C THR A 100 4.76 18.92 0.57
N PRO A 101 5.48 19.92 1.12
CA PRO A 101 6.92 19.80 1.27
C PRO A 101 7.21 18.57 2.14
N LEU A 102 8.17 17.74 1.72
CA LEU A 102 8.74 16.73 2.61
C LEU A 102 9.27 17.47 3.86
N PRO A 103 8.97 16.97 5.07
CA PRO A 103 9.59 17.50 6.28
C PRO A 103 11.11 17.36 6.21
#